data_AF-A0A420DWL2-F1
#
_entry.id   AF-A0A420DWL2-F1
#
_cell.length_a   1.000
_cell.length_b   1.000
_cell.length_c   1.000
_cell.angle_alpha   90.00
_cell.angle_beta   90.00
_cell.angle_gamma   90.00
#
_symmetry.space_group_name_H-M   'P 1'
#
loop_
_entity.id
_entity.type
_entity.pdbx_description
1 polymer ?
#
loop_
_entity_poly.entity_id
_entity_poly.type
_entity_poly.pdbx_seq_one_letter_code
_entity_poly.pdbx_strand_id
1 'polypeptide(L)'
;MKKLKKTFSVLAVVFFMSSTLNAKTEIPTSYEQCMDRAEATENQLLQQGASSSFAYNYASDELGDCIDSVDEAAAEYWLTH
;
A
#
# COMPACT_ATOMS: atom_id res chain seq x y z
N MET A 1 -17.73 23.93 -37.27
CA MET A 1 -17.07 24.31 -36.00
C MET A 1 -16.66 23.02 -35.27
N LYS A 2 -15.43 22.54 -35.52
CA LYS A 2 -14.29 22.54 -34.59
C LYS A 2 -14.52 21.82 -33.24
N LYS A 3 -14.06 20.55 -33.21
CA LYS A 3 -13.20 19.93 -32.17
C LYS A 3 -13.49 20.34 -30.72
N LEU A 4 -14.44 19.69 -30.04
CA LEU A 4 -14.65 19.91 -28.59
C LEU A 4 -14.84 18.65 -27.75
N LYS A 5 -14.35 17.48 -28.20
CA LYS A 5 -14.55 16.20 -27.47
C LYS A 5 -13.28 15.49 -27.00
N LYS A 6 -12.07 15.96 -27.33
CA LYS A 6 -10.81 15.30 -26.95
C LYS A 6 -10.10 15.87 -25.72
N THR A 7 -10.42 17.10 -25.31
CA THR A 7 -9.77 17.76 -24.16
C THR A 7 -10.34 17.35 -22.81
N PHE A 8 -11.61 16.92 -22.74
CA PHE A 8 -12.26 16.56 -21.48
C PHE A 8 -11.67 15.27 -20.85
N SER A 9 -11.24 14.31 -21.66
CA SER A 9 -10.65 13.06 -21.17
C SER A 9 -9.24 13.21 -20.59
N VAL A 10 -8.44 14.16 -21.08
CA VAL A 10 -7.08 14.37 -20.57
C VAL A 10 -7.12 15.03 -19.18
N LEU A 11 -8.06 15.95 -18.96
CA LEU A 11 -8.19 16.66 -17.68
C LEU A 11 -8.57 15.71 -16.54
N ALA A 12 -9.49 14.77 -16.79
CA ALA A 12 -9.90 13.78 -15.79
C ALA A 12 -8.75 12.85 -15.41
N VAL A 13 -7.97 12.36 -16.39
CA VAL A 13 -6.81 11.49 -16.13
C VAL A 13 -5.74 12.21 -15.31
N VAL A 14 -5.48 13.49 -15.58
CA VAL A 14 -4.53 14.29 -14.79
C VAL A 14 -5.03 14.48 -13.35
N PHE A 15 -6.32 14.73 -13.16
CA PHE A 15 -6.91 14.89 -11.81
C PHE A 15 -6.81 13.61 -10.98
N PHE A 16 -7.10 12.45 -11.58
CA PHE A 16 -6.96 11.15 -10.92
C PHE A 16 -5.50 10.79 -10.60
N MET A 17 -4.55 11.16 -11.46
CA MET A 17 -3.12 10.95 -11.18
C MET A 17 -2.58 11.85 -10.08
N SER A 18 -3.11 13.07 -9.92
CA SER A 18 -2.71 13.96 -8.82
C SER A 18 -3.22 13.47 -7.46
N SER A 19 -4.46 12.97 -7.38
CA SER A 19 -5.03 12.43 -6.14
C SER A 19 -4.30 11.16 -5.66
N THR A 20 -3.88 10.28 -6.58
CA THR A 20 -3.13 9.07 -6.18
C THR A 20 -1.68 9.37 -5.80
N LEU A 21 -1.05 10.40 -6.41
CA LEU A 21 0.27 10.86 -6.00
C LEU A 21 0.22 11.45 -4.59
N ASN A 22 -0.81 12.26 -4.30
CA ASN A 22 -0.95 12.91 -3.00
C ASN A 22 -1.29 11.90 -1.89
N ALA A 23 -2.13 10.90 -2.19
CA ALA A 23 -2.39 9.78 -1.30
C ALA A 23 -1.12 8.98 -0.96
N LYS A 24 -0.21 8.78 -1.94
CA LYS A 24 1.05 8.06 -1.70
C LYS A 24 2.04 8.84 -0.82
N THR A 25 1.99 10.17 -0.80
CA THR A 25 2.80 10.98 0.13
C THR A 25 2.27 10.97 1.55
N GLU A 26 0.96 10.81 1.74
CA GLU A 26 0.33 10.82 3.07
C GLU A 26 0.15 9.43 3.67
N ILE A 27 0.09 8.38 2.85
CA ILE A 27 0.10 6.98 3.29
C ILE A 27 1.54 6.47 3.19
N PRO A 28 2.33 6.49 4.28
CA PRO A 28 3.78 6.28 4.27
C PRO A 28 4.20 4.83 3.99
N THR A 29 3.26 3.89 4.06
CA THR A 29 3.51 2.46 3.90
C THR A 29 2.53 1.89 2.87
N SER A 30 3.02 1.08 1.93
CA SER A 30 2.17 0.38 0.95
C SER A 30 2.02 -1.09 1.28
N TYR A 31 0.98 -1.74 0.73
CA TYR A 31 0.81 -3.19 0.81
C TYR A 31 2.05 -3.96 0.33
N GLU A 32 2.72 -3.47 -0.72
CA GLU A 32 3.95 -4.08 -1.25
C GLU A 32 5.08 -4.06 -0.20
N GLN A 33 5.26 -2.93 0.49
CA GLN A 33 6.25 -2.82 1.57
C GLN A 33 5.90 -3.70 2.77
N CYS A 34 4.61 -3.90 3.06
CA CYS A 34 4.17 -4.84 4.10
C CYS A 34 4.52 -6.29 3.72
N MET A 35 4.29 -6.69 2.46
CA MET A 35 4.66 -8.03 1.98
C MET A 35 6.18 -8.25 2.01
N ASP A 36 6.96 -7.28 1.53
CA ASP A 36 8.43 -7.34 1.55
C ASP A 36 8.96 -7.49 2.99
N ARG A 37 8.37 -6.76 3.94
CA ARG A 37 8.73 -6.87 5.36
C ARG A 37 8.39 -8.25 5.91
N ALA A 38 7.20 -8.78 5.64
CA ALA A 38 6.81 -10.10 6.12
C ALA A 38 7.72 -11.20 5.58
N GLU A 39 8.06 -11.15 4.28
CA GLU A 39 9.01 -12.07 3.67
C GLU A 39 10.41 -11.97 4.30
N ALA A 40 10.90 -10.74 4.54
CA ALA A 40 12.18 -10.53 5.20
C ALA A 40 12.18 -11.10 6.63
N THR A 41 11.11 -10.88 7.39
CA THR A 41 10.92 -11.44 8.74
C THR A 41 10.91 -12.96 8.72
N GLU A 42 10.12 -13.60 7.85
CA GLU A 42 10.06 -15.07 7.74
C GLU A 42 11.46 -15.63 7.45
N ASN A 43 12.14 -15.07 6.45
CA ASN A 43 13.50 -15.48 6.08
C ASN A 43 14.50 -15.30 7.22
N GLN A 44 14.42 -14.19 7.95
CA GLN A 44 15.29 -13.93 9.10
C GLN A 44 15.07 -14.95 10.23
N LEU A 45 13.81 -15.28 10.54
CA LEU A 45 13.47 -16.26 11.57
C LEU A 45 13.91 -17.68 11.18
N LEU A 46 13.72 -18.05 9.91
CA LEU A 46 14.22 -19.32 9.37
C LEU A 46 15.74 -19.42 9.46
N GLN A 47 16.47 -18.34 9.14
CA GLN A 47 17.94 -18.30 9.26
C GLN A 47 18.42 -18.44 10.71
N GLN A 48 17.59 -18.05 11.68
CA GLN A 48 17.87 -18.22 13.11
C GLN A 48 17.50 -19.61 13.65
N GLY A 49 16.99 -20.50 12.79
CA GLY A 49 16.63 -21.88 13.16
C GLY A 49 15.22 -22.03 13.73
N ALA A 50 14.36 -21.03 13.57
CA ALA A 50 12.96 -21.18 13.91
C ALA A 50 12.28 -22.22 13.01
N SER A 51 11.25 -22.89 13.52
CA SER A 51 10.43 -23.80 12.69
C SER A 51 9.70 -23.00 11.60
N SER A 52 9.48 -23.62 10.43
CA SER A 52 8.74 -22.98 9.34
C SER A 52 7.34 -22.53 9.72
N SER A 53 6.62 -23.31 10.55
CA SER A 53 5.30 -22.92 11.04
C SER A 53 5.34 -21.69 11.95
N PHE A 54 6.37 -21.56 12.78
CA PHE A 54 6.54 -20.38 13.63
C PHE A 54 6.90 -19.15 12.80
N ALA A 55 7.87 -19.27 11.90
CA ALA A 55 8.32 -18.17 11.05
C ALA A 55 7.19 -17.63 10.18
N TYR A 56 6.43 -18.53 9.55
CA TYR A 56 5.27 -18.18 8.73
C TYR A 56 4.17 -17.49 9.54
N ASN A 57 3.76 -18.06 10.67
CA ASN A 57 2.68 -17.46 11.48
C ASN A 57 3.09 -16.08 12.00
N TYR A 58 4.32 -15.95 12.50
CA TYR A 58 4.81 -14.66 13.00
C TYR A 58 4.88 -13.60 11.89
N ALA A 59 5.42 -13.95 10.72
CA ALA A 59 5.46 -13.05 9.57
C ALA A 59 4.07 -12.69 9.05
N SER A 60 3.13 -13.65 9.07
CA SER A 60 1.73 -13.42 8.68
C SER A 60 1.00 -12.50 9.66
N ASP A 61 1.28 -12.60 10.96
CA ASP A 61 0.73 -11.70 11.97
C ASP A 61 1.28 -10.28 11.77
N GLU A 62 2.60 -10.12 11.57
CA GLU A 62 3.21 -8.81 11.26
C GLU A 62 2.67 -8.21 9.95
N LEU A 63 2.38 -9.04 8.95
CA LEU A 63 1.74 -8.59 7.70
C LEU A 63 0.36 -8.02 7.98
N GLY A 64 -0.44 -8.71 8.80
CA GLY A 64 -1.77 -8.26 9.20
C GLY A 64 -1.71 -6.88 9.88
N ASP A 65 -0.86 -6.74 10.89
CA ASP A 65 -0.68 -5.47 11.61
C ASP A 65 -0.25 -4.33 10.69
N CYS A 66 0.63 -4.61 9.73
CA CYS A 66 1.07 -3.63 8.74
C CYS A 66 -0.06 -3.20 7.81
N ILE A 67 -0.86 -4.16 7.32
CA ILE A 67 -2.00 -3.90 6.43
C ILE A 67 -3.06 -3.08 7.16
N ASP A 68 -3.39 -3.42 8.40
CA ASP A 68 -4.38 -2.68 9.19
C ASP A 68 -3.95 -1.21 9.37
N SER A 69 -2.65 -0.96 9.57
CA SER A 69 -2.10 0.40 9.63
C SER A 69 -2.20 1.16 8.31
N VAL A 70 -1.98 0.49 7.18
CA VAL A 70 -2.16 1.08 5.83
C VAL A 70 -3.63 1.40 5.57
N ASP A 71 -4.53 0.50 5.93
CA ASP A 71 -5.98 0.66 5.76
C ASP A 71 -6.51 1.82 6.63
N GLU A 72 -6.04 1.95 7.88
CA GLU A 72 -6.38 3.06 8.76
C GLU A 72 -5.91 4.40 8.17
N ALA A 73 -4.63 4.49 7.75
CA ALA A 73 -4.10 5.70 7.13
C ALA A 73 -4.83 6.07 5.82
N ALA A 74 -5.19 5.06 5.01
CA ALA A 74 -5.98 5.27 3.82
C ALA A 74 -7.39 5.78 4.15
N ALA A 75 -8.05 5.21 5.16
CA ALA A 75 -9.36 5.65 5.60
C ALA A 75 -9.33 7.09 6.11
N GLU A 76 -8.34 7.47 6.92
CA GLU A 76 -8.16 8.84 7.38
C GLU A 76 -7.95 9.83 6.23
N TYR A 77 -7.14 9.46 5.24
CA TYR A 77 -6.92 10.27 4.04
C TYR A 77 -8.23 10.57 3.30
N TRP A 78 -9.05 9.55 3.04
CA TRP A 78 -10.31 9.70 2.32
C TRP A 78 -11.44 10.33 3.15
N LEU A 79 -11.32 10.36 4.48
CA LEU A 79 -12.26 11.08 5.34
C LEU A 79 -11.95 12.58 5.42
N THR A 80 -10.69 12.96 5.23
CA THR A 80 -10.21 14.34 5.35
C THR A 80 -10.15 15.09 4.01
N HIS A 81 -10.30 14.39 2.88
CA HIS A 81 -10.24 14.90 1.52
C HIS A 81 -11.48 14.53 0.69
#